data_AF-A0A6B3D3L8-F1
#
_entry.id   AF-A0A6B3D3L8-F1
#
_cell.length_a   1.000
_cell.length_b   1.000
_cell.length_c   1.000
_cell.angle_alpha   90.00
_cell.angle_beta   90.00
_cell.angle_gamma   90.00
#
_symmetry.space_group_name_H-M   'P 1'
#
loop_
_entity.id
_entity.type
_entity.pdbx_description
1 polymer ?
#
loop_
_entity_poly.entity_id
_entity_poly.type
_entity_poly.pdbx_seq_one_letter_code
_entity_poly.pdbx_strand_id
1 'polypeptide(L)'
;MPEPETGKPDAPAQPAHPHTATLKRLEQSSGSLAAQAIARMDETLPWYRAMPPENRSWIGLVAQAGIAAFTEWFRRPDAPQAISTDVFGTAP
;
A
#
# COMPACT_ATOMS: atom_id res chain seq x y z
N MET A 1 30.15 -34.13 -36.89
CA MET A 1 29.36 -33.41 -35.87
C MET A 1 29.48 -31.92 -36.17
N PRO A 2 28.46 -31.27 -36.77
CA PRO A 2 28.37 -29.82 -36.76
C PRO A 2 27.55 -29.38 -35.54
N GLU A 3 28.13 -28.54 -34.66
CA GLU A 3 27.34 -27.80 -33.69
C GLU A 3 26.81 -26.53 -34.37
N PRO A 4 25.50 -26.24 -34.34
CA PRO A 4 24.98 -24.96 -34.80
C PRO A 4 25.19 -23.90 -33.72
N GLU A 5 25.79 -22.78 -34.10
CA GLU A 5 25.83 -21.59 -33.27
C GLU A 5 24.41 -21.01 -33.12
N THR A 6 23.99 -20.68 -31.90
CA THR A 6 22.90 -19.71 -31.72
C THR A 6 23.09 -18.96 -30.42
N GLY A 7 23.44 -17.68 -30.55
CA GLY A 7 23.56 -16.75 -29.45
C GLY A 7 22.31 -16.75 -28.59
N LYS A 8 22.50 -16.82 -27.27
CA LYS A 8 21.45 -16.48 -26.33
C LYS A 8 21.54 -14.96 -26.12
N PRO A 9 20.49 -14.20 -26.48
CA PRO A 9 20.52 -12.75 -26.43
C PRO A 9 20.78 -12.28 -25.00
N ASP A 10 21.56 -11.21 -24.90
CA ASP A 10 21.61 -10.33 -23.74
C ASP A 10 20.17 -10.06 -23.31
N ALA A 11 19.75 -10.64 -22.18
CA ALA A 11 18.41 -10.43 -21.67
C ALA A 11 18.28 -8.92 -21.44
N PRO A 12 17.25 -8.25 -21.95
CA PRO A 12 17.15 -6.81 -21.79
C PRO A 12 17.17 -6.53 -20.28
N ALA A 13 18.19 -5.78 -19.84
CA ALA A 13 18.22 -5.20 -18.51
C ALA A 13 16.86 -4.53 -18.30
N GLN A 14 16.05 -5.14 -17.43
CA GLN A 14 14.74 -4.61 -17.09
C GLN A 14 14.97 -3.15 -16.66
N PRO A 15 14.31 -2.18 -17.32
CA PRO A 15 14.64 -0.78 -17.13
C PRO A 15 14.48 -0.46 -15.65
N ALA A 16 15.54 0.02 -14.99
CA ALA A 16 15.50 0.45 -13.60
C ALA A 16 14.28 1.36 -13.40
N HIS A 17 13.31 0.86 -12.64
CA HIS A 17 11.89 0.97 -12.97
C HIS A 17 11.25 2.32 -12.57
N PRO A 18 10.29 2.87 -13.37
CA PRO A 18 9.38 3.95 -12.93
C PRO A 18 8.64 3.65 -11.60
N HIS A 19 8.67 2.39 -11.18
CA HIS A 19 8.19 1.87 -9.91
C HIS A 19 8.86 2.52 -8.69
N THR A 20 10.18 2.74 -8.68
CA THR A 20 10.90 3.24 -7.49
C THR A 20 10.60 4.71 -7.19
N ALA A 21 10.53 5.55 -8.23
CA ALA A 21 10.13 6.95 -8.09
C ALA A 21 8.66 7.09 -7.69
N THR A 22 7.81 6.16 -8.14
CA THR A 22 6.40 6.11 -7.78
C THR A 22 6.20 5.62 -6.34
N LEU A 23 6.98 4.64 -5.90
CA LEU A 23 7.04 4.17 -4.51
C LEU A 23 7.44 5.30 -3.56
N LYS A 24 8.51 6.03 -3.87
CA LYS A 24 8.97 7.15 -3.03
C LYS A 24 7.91 8.24 -2.90
N ARG A 25 7.20 8.55 -4.00
CA ARG A 25 6.07 9.49 -3.97
C ARG A 25 4.90 8.95 -3.15
N LEU A 26 4.59 7.65 -3.29
CA LEU A 26 3.55 6.99 -2.53
C LEU A 26 3.86 7.08 -1.03
N GLU A 27 5.03 6.60 -0.60
CA GLU A 27 5.50 6.65 0.80
C GLU A 27 5.43 8.06 1.39
N GLN A 28 5.90 9.06 0.62
CA GLN A 28 5.88 10.45 1.06
C GLN A 28 4.47 11.05 1.12
N SER A 29 3.54 10.53 0.30
CA SER A 29 2.13 10.94 0.29
C SER A 29 1.24 10.13 1.23
N SER A 30 1.68 8.96 1.73
CA SER A 30 0.86 8.02 2.50
C SER A 30 0.21 8.65 3.73
N GLY A 31 0.94 9.52 4.45
CA GLY A 31 0.38 10.25 5.59
C GLY A 31 -0.72 11.25 5.18
N SER A 32 -0.52 11.97 4.07
CA SER A 32 -1.53 12.86 3.50
C SER A 32 -2.74 12.10 2.97
N LEU A 33 -2.52 10.94 2.36
CA LEU A 33 -3.59 10.06 1.86
C LEU A 33 -4.47 9.57 3.00
N ALA A 34 -3.87 9.14 4.12
CA ALA A 34 -4.60 8.72 5.31
C ALA A 34 -5.43 9.87 5.89
N ALA A 35 -4.85 11.06 6.00
CA ALA A 35 -5.55 12.24 6.49
C ALA A 35 -6.74 12.63 5.57
N GLN A 36 -6.55 12.58 4.25
CA GLN A 36 -7.61 12.83 3.28
C GLN A 36 -8.72 11.77 3.35
N ALA A 37 -8.38 10.50 3.53
CA ALA A 37 -9.36 9.44 3.70
C ALA A 37 -10.21 9.66 4.96
N ILE A 38 -9.60 10.00 6.09
CA ILE A 38 -10.31 10.31 7.34
C ILE A 38 -11.20 11.55 7.18
N ALA A 39 -10.69 12.62 6.56
CA ALA A 39 -11.47 13.83 6.30
C ALA A 39 -12.67 13.55 5.39
N ARG A 40 -12.47 12.79 4.31
CA ARG A 40 -13.53 12.34 3.42
C ARG A 40 -14.60 11.55 4.16
N MET A 41 -14.20 10.67 5.08
CA MET A 41 -15.13 9.90 5.91
C MET A 41 -15.93 10.81 6.85
N ASP A 42 -15.31 11.79 7.50
CA ASP A 42 -16.03 12.76 8.33
C ASP A 42 -17.04 13.60 7.54
N GLU A 43 -16.69 13.99 6.31
CA GLU A 43 -17.57 14.75 5.42
C GLU A 43 -18.74 13.92 4.89
N THR A 44 -18.51 12.66 4.53
CA THR A 44 -19.48 11.86 3.75
C THR A 44 -20.29 10.87 4.54
N LEU A 45 -19.85 10.53 5.76
CA LEU A 45 -20.45 9.47 6.57
C LEU A 45 -21.02 10.08 7.86
N PRO A 46 -22.32 10.43 7.90
CA PRO A 46 -22.94 11.02 9.09
C PRO A 46 -22.78 10.15 10.35
N TRP A 47 -22.81 8.83 10.19
CA TRP A 47 -22.58 7.86 11.28
C TRP A 47 -21.15 7.92 11.81
N TYR A 48 -20.17 8.22 10.96
CA TYR A 48 -18.78 8.38 11.37
C TYR A 48 -18.63 9.63 12.24
N ARG A 49 -19.17 10.77 11.80
CA ARG A 49 -19.17 12.01 12.57
C ARG A 49 -19.91 11.90 13.91
N ALA A 50 -20.98 11.11 13.94
CA ALA A 50 -21.78 10.89 15.15
C ALA A 50 -21.11 9.96 16.18
N MET A 51 -20.02 9.26 15.83
CA MET A 51 -19.34 8.37 16.77
C MET A 51 -18.53 9.13 17.84
N PRO A 52 -18.42 8.55 19.06
CA PRO A 52 -17.49 9.02 20.07
C PRO A 52 -16.07 9.17 19.49
N PRO A 53 -15.29 10.17 19.96
CA PRO A 53 -13.92 10.37 19.50
C PRO A 53 -13.05 9.11 19.59
N GLU A 54 -13.26 8.31 20.63
CA GLU A 54 -12.55 7.06 20.89
C GLU A 54 -12.87 5.98 19.84
N ASN A 55 -14.11 5.90 19.35
CA ASN A 55 -14.48 4.95 18.29
C ASN A 55 -13.98 5.44 16.92
N ARG A 56 -13.94 6.76 16.70
CA ARG A 56 -13.38 7.35 15.48
C ARG A 56 -11.86 7.15 15.37
N SER A 57 -11.14 7.16 16.50
CA SER A 57 -9.69 6.95 16.52
C SER A 57 -9.31 5.53 16.04
N TRP A 58 -10.07 4.50 16.45
CA TRP A 58 -9.89 3.12 15.98
C TRP A 58 -9.97 2.99 14.46
N ILE A 59 -10.95 3.65 13.86
CA ILE A 59 -11.13 3.64 12.41
C ILE A 59 -9.99 4.39 11.70
N GLY A 60 -9.48 5.47 12.31
CA GLY A 60 -8.30 6.17 11.82
C GLY A 60 -7.06 5.27 11.79
N LEU A 61 -6.86 4.47 12.84
CA LEU A 61 -5.76 3.50 12.93
C LEU A 61 -5.88 2.41 11.85
N VAL A 62 -7.08 1.88 11.61
CA VAL A 62 -7.34 0.90 10.55
C VAL A 62 -7.03 1.48 9.17
N ALA A 63 -7.44 2.72 8.90
CA ALA A 63 -7.15 3.40 7.63
C ALA A 63 -5.64 3.58 7.42
N GLN A 64 -4.91 4.02 8.45
CA GLN A 64 -3.45 4.16 8.40
C GLN A 64 -2.76 2.82 8.14
N ALA A 65 -3.16 1.75 8.84
CA ALA A 65 -2.59 0.43 8.68
C ALA A 65 -2.87 -0.16 7.29
N GLY A 66 -4.07 0.04 6.75
CA GLY A 66 -4.42 -0.37 5.38
C GLY A 66 -3.55 0.30 4.31
N ILE A 67 -3.26 1.60 4.45
CA ILE A 67 -2.39 2.34 3.53
C ILE A 67 -0.93 1.87 3.62
N ALA A 68 -0.45 1.56 4.83
CA ALA A 68 0.88 0.99 5.02
C ALA A 68 1.00 -0.38 4.35
N ALA A 69 0.01 -1.26 4.54
CA ALA A 69 -0.04 -2.58 3.90
C ALA A 69 -0.10 -2.48 2.37
N PHE A 70 -0.88 -1.54 1.84
CA PHE A 70 -0.92 -1.25 0.40
C PHE A 70 0.45 -0.80 -0.13
N THR A 71 1.14 0.10 0.60
CA THR A 71 2.46 0.60 0.19
C THR A 71 3.50 -0.52 0.18
N GLU A 72 3.44 -1.43 1.15
CA GLU A 72 4.33 -2.60 1.20
C GLU A 72 4.05 -3.61 0.08
N TRP A 73 2.78 -3.89 -0.20
CA TRP A 73 2.40 -4.69 -1.37
C TRP A 73 2.88 -4.04 -2.66
N PHE A 74 2.69 -2.71 -2.79
CA PHE A 74 3.14 -1.99 -3.97
C PHE A 74 4.66 -2.04 -4.12
N ARG A 75 5.43 -2.20 -3.03
CA ARG A 75 6.90 -2.39 -3.08
C ARG A 75 7.30 -3.77 -3.58
N ARG A 76 6.50 -4.80 -3.28
CA ARG A 76 6.77 -6.21 -3.59
C ARG A 76 5.47 -6.92 -3.99
N PRO A 77 5.00 -6.73 -5.24
CA PRO A 77 3.71 -7.26 -5.66
C PRO A 77 3.66 -8.80 -5.70
N ASP A 78 4.83 -9.45 -5.84
CA ASP A 78 4.99 -10.90 -5.94
C ASP A 78 5.20 -11.58 -4.57
N ALA A 79 5.30 -10.82 -3.48
CA ALA A 79 5.48 -11.37 -2.14
C ALA A 79 4.13 -11.87 -1.58
N PRO A 80 4.10 -13.04 -0.90
CA PRO A 80 2.90 -13.52 -0.24
C PRO A 80 2.35 -12.46 0.71
N GLN A 81 1.08 -12.09 0.51
CA GLN A 81 0.47 -10.95 1.18
C GLN A 81 0.27 -11.22 2.66
N ALA A 82 1.07 -10.58 3.50
CA ALA A 82 0.72 -10.38 4.90
C ALA A 82 -0.29 -9.22 4.98
N ILE A 83 -1.54 -9.44 4.56
CA ILE A 83 -2.62 -8.61 5.10
C ILE A 83 -2.68 -8.99 6.57
N SER A 84 -2.01 -8.19 7.40
CA SER A 84 -1.87 -8.52 8.81
C SER A 84 -3.25 -8.54 9.43
N THR A 85 -3.67 -9.72 9.86
CA THR A 85 -4.77 -9.95 10.79
C THR A 85 -4.67 -9.06 12.04
N ASP A 86 -3.50 -8.46 12.32
CA ASP A 86 -3.30 -7.45 13.37
C ASP A 86 -4.16 -6.18 13.20
N VAL A 87 -4.54 -5.79 11.97
CA VAL A 87 -5.39 -4.60 11.74
C VAL A 87 -6.79 -4.76 12.36
N PHE A 88 -7.25 -6.00 12.50
CA PHE A 88 -8.52 -6.33 13.15
C PHE A 88 -8.35 -6.71 14.62
N GLY A 89 -7.12 -6.86 15.11
CA GLY A 89 -6.80 -7.31 16.47
C GLY A 89 -6.67 -6.19 17.50
N THR A 90 -6.72 -4.93 17.09
CA THR A 90 -6.60 -3.80 18.02
C THR A 90 -7.95 -3.33 18.59
N ALA A 91 -9.08 -3.82 18.09
CA ALA A 91 -10.37 -3.55 18.72
C ALA A 91 -10.53 -4.41 19.99
N PRO A 92 -10.85 -3.82 21.17
CA PRO A 92 -11.08 -4.55 22.41
C PRO A 92 -12.36 -5.40 22.38
#